data_AF-A0A929UD34-F1
#
_entry.id   AF-A0A929UD34-F1
#
_cell.length_a   1.000
_cell.length_b   1.000
_cell.length_c   1.000
_cell.angle_alpha   90.00
_cell.angle_beta   90.00
_cell.angle_gamma   90.00
#
_symmetry.space_group_name_H-M   'P 1'
#
loop_
_entity.id
_entity.type
_entity.pdbx_description
1 polymer ?
#
loop_
_entity_poly.entity_id
_entity_poly.type
_entity_poly.pdbx_seq_one_letter_code
_entity_poly.pdbx_strand_id
1 'polypeptide(L)'
;MSKRYLERLSDLYPTITAASTEVINLSAILQLPKGTEHFLTDVHGENEAFSHVLRNASGTVRHKIDDIFGNSLSQVDKRELATLIYYPEEKMHLVFRDLESPEDWYRVMLCRLIKVARNVANKYTRSKVRKALPAGFDYVLEELLMEREDRDDKESYYESILSTIISLNRAREFVIALCSLIQRLVIDHLHIIGDIYDRGPGPHLILDTLMNYHSVDIQWGNHDVLWMGAAAGEIACICNVIRICARYGNLDILEDGYGINMLPLASYAMGTYEKDPCSCFHLKGNNTTDEREMLINLKIHKAVSILQFKAEGQLILTHPEFQLEKRNLLHRIDFQTGLIALDGKTYKMLDTHFPTVDPANPYAYTAQEADLVERLIHAFKSCEKLQQHIKFLLRSGNLYKVYNGNLLFHGCMPLAPDGSFACANIYGKKYKGRA
;
A
#
# COMPACT_ATOMS: atom_id res chain seq x y z
N MET A 1 4.21 29.47 -26.41
CA MET A 1 3.13 28.48 -26.17
C MET A 1 2.70 27.90 -27.51
N SER A 2 2.36 26.61 -27.59
CA SER A 2 1.91 26.01 -28.86
C SER A 2 0.46 26.42 -29.18
N LYS A 3 0.10 26.51 -30.46
CA LYS A 3 -1.27 26.84 -30.91
C LYS A 3 -2.32 25.92 -30.28
N ARG A 4 -2.02 24.62 -30.21
CA ARG A 4 -2.85 23.59 -29.57
C ARG A 4 -3.12 23.86 -28.08
N TYR A 5 -2.16 24.43 -27.36
CA TYR A 5 -2.33 24.79 -25.96
C TYR A 5 -3.29 25.98 -25.79
N LEU A 6 -3.17 26.99 -26.65
CA LEU A 6 -4.05 28.16 -26.65
C LEU A 6 -5.49 27.81 -27.09
N GLU A 7 -5.64 26.93 -28.08
CA GLU A 7 -6.94 26.39 -28.49
C GLU A 7 -7.63 25.67 -27.32
N ARG A 8 -6.90 24.81 -26.59
CA ARG A 8 -7.43 24.14 -25.39
C ARG A 8 -7.83 25.11 -24.28
N LEU A 9 -7.04 26.16 -24.05
CA LEU A 9 -7.41 27.19 -23.07
C LEU A 9 -8.66 27.96 -23.50
N SER A 10 -8.82 28.24 -24.80
CA SER A 10 -10.02 28.88 -25.34
C SER A 10 -11.26 27.99 -25.21
N ASP A 11 -11.12 26.67 -25.35
CA ASP A 11 -12.22 25.71 -25.12
C ASP A 11 -12.65 25.70 -23.64
N LEU A 12 -11.68 25.71 -22.72
CA LEU A 12 -11.92 25.65 -21.27
C LEU A 12 -12.43 26.98 -20.70
N TYR A 13 -11.93 28.10 -21.21
CA TYR A 13 -12.24 29.46 -20.74
C TYR A 13 -12.65 30.34 -21.92
N PRO A 14 -13.87 30.15 -22.47
CA PRO A 14 -14.30 30.78 -23.72
C PRO A 14 -14.51 32.30 -23.63
N THR A 15 -14.52 32.86 -22.42
CA THR A 15 -14.74 34.29 -22.19
C THR A 15 -13.66 34.87 -21.28
N ILE A 16 -13.42 36.18 -21.41
CA ILE A 16 -12.55 36.93 -20.50
C ILE A 16 -12.99 36.72 -19.05
N THR A 17 -14.30 36.76 -18.77
CA THR A 17 -14.85 36.54 -17.43
C THR A 17 -14.51 35.15 -16.90
N ALA A 18 -14.64 34.08 -17.70
CA ALA A 18 -14.32 32.72 -17.28
C ALA A 18 -12.83 32.57 -16.94
N ALA A 19 -11.96 33.08 -17.82
CA ALA A 19 -10.51 33.06 -17.60
C ALA A 19 -10.11 33.89 -16.38
N SER A 20 -10.60 35.12 -16.25
CA SER A 20 -10.28 36.00 -15.11
C SER A 20 -10.80 35.44 -13.78
N THR A 21 -12.00 34.85 -13.77
CA THR A 21 -12.55 34.19 -12.57
C THR A 21 -11.65 33.05 -12.11
N GLU A 22 -11.20 32.21 -13.03
CA GLU A 22 -10.32 31.10 -12.68
C GLU A 22 -8.93 31.58 -12.24
N VAL A 23 -8.38 32.61 -12.87
CA VAL A 23 -7.12 33.23 -12.43
C VAL A 23 -7.25 33.76 -11.00
N ILE A 24 -8.34 34.44 -10.66
CA ILE A 24 -8.60 34.94 -9.30
C ILE A 24 -8.68 33.77 -8.32
N ASN A 25 -9.43 32.72 -8.68
CA ASN A 25 -9.59 31.52 -7.85
C ASN A 25 -8.24 30.82 -7.58
N LEU A 26 -7.48 30.52 -8.63
CA LEU A 26 -6.17 29.87 -8.52
C LEU A 26 -5.16 30.75 -7.76
N SER A 27 -5.16 32.06 -7.99
CA SER A 27 -4.29 32.99 -7.27
C SER A 27 -4.61 33.02 -5.77
N ALA A 28 -5.89 32.98 -5.40
CA ALA A 28 -6.31 32.90 -4.00
C ALA A 28 -5.88 31.57 -3.35
N ILE A 29 -5.96 30.45 -4.09
CA ILE A 29 -5.50 29.13 -3.61
C ILE A 29 -3.99 29.13 -3.39
N LEU A 30 -3.21 29.75 -4.28
CA LEU A 30 -1.75 29.83 -4.16
C LEU A 30 -1.27 30.63 -2.93
N GLN A 31 -2.12 31.48 -2.36
CA GLN A 31 -1.84 32.23 -1.14
C GLN A 31 -2.09 31.41 0.14
N LEU A 32 -2.75 30.25 0.04
CA LEU A 32 -2.92 29.36 1.19
C LEU A 32 -1.60 28.66 1.54
N PRO A 33 -1.39 28.33 2.83
CA PRO A 33 -0.28 27.48 3.23
C PRO A 33 -0.29 26.17 2.44
N LYS A 34 0.90 25.69 2.07
CA LYS A 34 1.06 24.43 1.37
C LYS A 34 0.44 23.27 2.17
N GLY A 35 -0.26 22.39 1.47
CA GLY A 35 -0.75 21.12 2.01
C GLY A 35 0.38 20.24 2.53
N THR A 36 0.07 19.36 3.47
CA THR A 36 1.05 18.41 4.02
C THR A 36 1.15 17.21 3.08
N GLU A 37 2.32 16.99 2.50
CA GLU A 37 2.63 15.77 1.75
C GLU A 37 3.16 14.71 2.71
N HIS A 38 2.69 13.48 2.56
CA HIS A 38 3.12 12.34 3.36
C HIS A 38 3.75 11.30 2.45
N PHE A 39 5.02 10.96 2.69
CA PHE A 39 5.77 9.98 1.91
C PHE A 39 5.91 8.70 2.71
N LEU A 40 5.51 7.57 2.13
CA LEU A 40 5.67 6.23 2.71
C LEU A 40 6.37 5.32 1.69
N THR A 41 7.29 4.49 2.15
CA THR A 41 8.05 3.53 1.34
C THR A 41 8.06 2.19 2.05
N ASP A 42 8.28 1.11 1.30
CA ASP A 42 8.52 -0.23 1.84
C ASP A 42 7.41 -0.71 2.78
N VAL A 43 6.15 -0.55 2.35
CA VAL A 43 4.97 -0.88 3.17
C VAL A 43 4.88 -2.38 3.43
N HIS A 44 5.20 -3.21 2.43
CA HIS A 44 5.35 -4.64 2.54
C HIS A 44 4.21 -5.35 3.29
N GLY A 45 2.97 -5.07 2.92
CA GLY A 45 1.81 -5.75 3.51
C GLY A 45 1.57 -5.50 5.00
N GLU A 46 2.33 -4.62 5.67
CA GLU A 46 2.22 -4.31 7.10
C GLU A 46 1.02 -3.39 7.38
N ASN A 47 -0.19 -3.92 7.23
CA ASN A 47 -1.43 -3.14 7.27
C ASN A 47 -1.67 -2.41 8.60
N GLU A 48 -1.33 -3.02 9.74
CA GLU A 48 -1.50 -2.38 11.05
C GLU A 48 -0.58 -1.17 11.20
N ALA A 49 0.70 -1.33 10.87
CA ALA A 49 1.69 -0.26 10.89
C ALA A 49 1.31 0.85 9.90
N PHE A 50 0.92 0.48 8.68
CA PHE A 50 0.44 1.40 7.66
C PHE A 50 -0.76 2.23 8.16
N SER A 51 -1.78 1.56 8.70
CA SER A 51 -2.97 2.20 9.27
C SER A 51 -2.62 3.14 10.42
N HIS A 52 -1.70 2.73 11.31
CA HIS A 52 -1.23 3.56 12.41
C HIS A 52 -0.53 4.84 11.90
N VAL A 53 0.33 4.70 10.90
CA VAL A 53 1.07 5.82 10.31
C VAL A 53 0.13 6.81 9.61
N LEU A 54 -0.93 6.34 8.95
CA LEU A 54 -1.96 7.23 8.38
C LEU A 54 -2.74 7.96 9.47
N ARG A 55 -3.14 7.26 10.54
CA ARG A 55 -3.91 7.86 11.66
C ARG A 55 -3.10 8.92 12.41
N ASN A 56 -1.80 8.70 12.58
CA ASN A 56 -0.91 9.63 13.29
C ASN A 56 -0.22 10.68 12.40
N ALA A 57 -0.32 10.51 11.07
CA ALA A 57 0.35 11.32 10.05
C ALA A 57 1.85 11.51 10.31
N SER A 58 2.54 10.41 10.61
CA SER A 58 3.95 10.37 11.06
C SER A 58 4.26 11.35 12.20
N GLY A 59 3.31 11.50 13.14
CA GLY A 59 3.46 12.37 14.31
C GLY A 59 3.00 13.82 14.09
N THR A 60 2.56 14.19 12.88
CA THR A 60 2.07 15.55 12.57
C THR A 60 0.89 15.94 13.46
N VAL A 61 -0.02 15.00 13.75
CA VAL A 61 -1.16 15.25 14.66
C VAL A 61 -0.67 15.69 16.04
N ARG A 62 0.31 14.99 16.59
CA ARG A 62 0.89 15.33 17.89
C ARG A 62 1.54 16.72 17.87
N HIS A 63 2.31 17.03 16.83
CA HIS A 63 2.91 18.36 16.65
C HIS A 63 1.83 19.46 16.65
N LYS A 64 0.72 19.23 15.94
CA LYS A 64 -0.40 20.17 15.91
C LYS A 64 -1.07 20.37 17.26
N ILE A 65 -1.27 19.30 18.02
CA ILE A 65 -1.79 19.39 19.40
C ILE A 65 -0.81 20.19 20.26
N ASP A 66 0.50 19.96 20.11
CA ASP A 66 1.52 20.70 20.85
C ASP A 66 1.52 22.19 20.51
N ASP A 67 1.41 22.55 19.22
CA ASP A 67 1.34 23.94 18.75
C ASP A 67 0.10 24.69 19.27
N ILE A 68 -1.06 24.02 19.26
CA ILE A 68 -2.35 24.65 19.61
C ILE A 68 -2.48 24.87 21.12
N PHE A 69 -2.08 23.87 21.91
CA PHE A 69 -2.33 23.88 23.34
C PHE A 69 -1.11 24.28 24.17
N GLY A 70 0.12 24.27 23.62
CA GLY A 70 1.31 24.78 24.31
C GLY A 70 1.41 24.33 25.78
N ASN A 71 1.38 25.29 26.71
CA ASN A 71 1.39 25.00 28.16
C ASN A 71 -0.01 24.96 28.80
N SER A 72 -1.10 25.15 28.03
CA SER A 72 -2.48 25.13 28.52
C SER A 72 -2.99 23.72 28.82
N LEU A 73 -2.32 22.69 28.31
CA LEU A 73 -2.61 21.28 28.60
C LEU A 73 -1.36 20.56 29.06
N SER A 74 -1.52 19.60 29.98
CA SER A 74 -0.44 18.72 30.41
C SER A 74 0.02 17.82 29.26
N GLN A 75 1.25 17.31 29.33
CA GLN A 75 1.74 16.33 28.35
C GLN A 75 0.92 15.04 28.34
N VAL A 76 0.30 14.68 29.47
CA VAL A 76 -0.61 13.54 29.56
C VAL A 76 -1.89 13.82 28.78
N ASP A 77 -2.54 14.97 29.01
CA ASP A 77 -3.74 15.39 28.27
C ASP A 77 -3.52 15.42 26.76
N LYS A 78 -2.36 15.91 26.32
CA LYS A 78 -2.02 15.96 24.89
C LYS A 78 -1.87 14.57 24.28
N ARG A 79 -1.25 13.63 25.00
CA ARG A 79 -1.13 12.22 24.56
C ARG A 79 -2.50 11.54 24.53
N GLU A 80 -3.35 11.82 25.50
CA GLU A 80 -4.73 11.33 25.55
C GLU A 80 -5.54 11.82 24.35
N LEU A 81 -5.46 13.12 24.04
CA LEU A 81 -6.11 13.70 22.86
C LEU A 81 -5.57 13.12 21.55
N ALA A 82 -4.24 12.96 21.43
CA ALA A 82 -3.63 12.33 20.27
C ALA A 82 -4.13 10.89 20.08
N THR A 83 -4.19 10.11 21.16
CA THR A 83 -4.67 8.72 21.15
C THR A 83 -6.14 8.65 20.75
N LEU A 84 -6.97 9.59 21.25
CA LEU A 84 -8.37 9.71 20.85
C LEU A 84 -8.52 10.03 19.36
N ILE A 85 -7.65 10.89 18.81
CA ILE A 85 -7.65 11.16 17.37
C ILE A 85 -7.24 9.92 16.59
N TYR A 86 -6.28 9.12 17.06
CA TYR A 86 -5.81 7.94 16.35
C TYR A 86 -6.80 6.77 16.38
N TYR A 87 -7.41 6.53 17.54
CA TYR A 87 -8.22 5.35 17.84
C TYR A 87 -9.47 5.78 18.62
N PRO A 88 -10.40 6.53 18.01
CA PRO A 88 -11.51 7.15 18.73
C PRO A 88 -12.41 6.12 19.42
N GLU A 89 -12.73 5.03 18.73
CA GLU A 89 -13.62 3.99 19.26
C GLU A 89 -12.98 3.21 20.40
N GLU A 90 -11.75 2.74 20.20
CA GLU A 90 -11.00 1.95 21.16
C GLU A 90 -10.68 2.78 22.41
N LYS A 91 -10.33 4.07 22.21
CA LYS A 91 -10.05 4.99 23.32
C LYS A 91 -11.30 5.29 24.13
N MET A 92 -12.44 5.57 23.49
CA MET A 92 -13.71 5.77 24.19
C MET A 92 -14.14 4.52 24.96
N HIS A 93 -13.98 3.33 24.38
CA HIS A 93 -14.27 2.07 25.06
C HIS A 93 -13.37 1.82 26.29
N LEU A 94 -12.11 2.25 26.25
CA LEU A 94 -11.23 2.22 27.42
C LEU A 94 -11.69 3.21 28.49
N VAL A 95 -11.98 4.44 28.11
CA VAL A 95 -12.31 5.54 29.02
C VAL A 95 -13.65 5.31 29.71
N PHE A 96 -14.68 4.88 28.99
CA PHE A 96 -16.04 4.70 29.55
C PHE A 96 -16.21 3.46 30.42
N ARG A 97 -15.18 2.61 30.57
CA ARG A 97 -15.22 1.50 31.53
C ARG A 97 -15.19 1.98 32.99
N ASP A 98 -14.49 3.09 33.24
CA ASP A 98 -14.19 3.58 34.59
C ASP A 98 -14.93 4.90 34.92
N LEU A 99 -15.75 5.41 34.01
CA LEU A 99 -16.47 6.68 34.15
C LEU A 99 -17.96 6.47 34.45
N GLU A 100 -18.45 7.12 35.50
CA GLU A 100 -19.87 7.11 35.89
C GLU A 100 -20.75 7.94 34.93
N SER A 101 -20.24 9.06 34.41
CA SER A 101 -20.94 9.90 33.42
C SER A 101 -20.00 10.38 32.31
N PRO A 102 -20.31 10.13 31.03
CA PRO A 102 -19.46 10.53 29.91
C PRO A 102 -19.70 11.97 29.45
N GLU A 103 -20.73 12.67 29.94
CA GLU A 103 -21.15 13.98 29.41
C GLU A 103 -20.08 15.06 29.54
N ASP A 104 -19.46 15.18 30.72
CA ASP A 104 -18.38 16.15 30.95
C ASP A 104 -17.15 15.83 30.11
N TRP A 105 -16.83 14.53 29.98
CA TRP A 105 -15.74 14.08 29.13
C TRP A 105 -15.99 14.45 27.66
N TYR A 106 -17.21 14.24 27.16
CA TYR A 106 -17.59 14.65 25.81
C TYR A 106 -17.46 16.15 25.63
N ARG A 107 -17.96 16.97 26.56
CA ARG A 107 -17.87 18.44 26.45
C ARG A 107 -16.42 18.89 26.31
N VAL A 108 -15.53 18.40 27.18
CA VAL A 108 -14.11 18.76 27.16
C VAL A 108 -13.43 18.27 25.87
N MET A 109 -13.67 17.02 25.46
CA MET A 109 -13.04 16.46 24.26
C MET A 109 -13.53 17.12 22.98
N LEU A 110 -14.82 17.40 22.86
CA LEU A 110 -15.39 18.05 21.68
C LEU A 110 -14.78 19.44 21.48
N CYS A 111 -14.67 20.25 22.54
CA CYS A 111 -14.03 21.56 22.46
C CYS A 111 -12.56 21.45 22.01
N ARG A 112 -11.81 20.46 22.54
CA ARG A 112 -10.42 20.22 22.16
C ARG A 112 -10.31 19.78 20.69
N LEU A 113 -11.14 18.82 20.25
CA LEU A 113 -11.15 18.30 18.89
C LEU A 113 -11.53 19.38 17.87
N ILE A 114 -12.51 20.24 18.16
CA ILE A 114 -12.91 21.34 17.28
C ILE A 114 -11.76 22.33 17.08
N LYS A 115 -11.01 22.67 18.15
CA LYS A 115 -9.82 23.53 18.03
C LYS A 115 -8.75 22.92 17.12
N VAL A 116 -8.50 21.61 17.26
CA VAL A 116 -7.58 20.89 16.37
C VAL A 116 -8.09 20.89 14.93
N ALA A 117 -9.37 20.56 14.73
CA ALA A 117 -10.00 20.50 13.42
C ALA A 117 -9.97 21.87 12.70
N ARG A 118 -10.25 22.98 13.39
CA ARG A 118 -10.11 24.35 12.87
C ARG A 118 -8.68 24.64 12.41
N ASN A 119 -7.69 24.34 13.25
CA ASN A 119 -6.29 24.60 12.93
C ASN A 119 -5.83 23.85 11.67
N VAL A 120 -6.20 22.56 11.53
CA VAL A 120 -5.83 21.76 10.35
C VAL A 120 -6.62 22.16 9.10
N ALA A 121 -7.85 22.67 9.27
CA ALA A 121 -8.70 23.14 8.18
C ALA A 121 -8.24 24.48 7.58
N ASN A 122 -7.58 25.35 8.36
CA ASN A 122 -7.21 26.72 7.97
C ASN A 122 -6.30 26.82 6.73
N LYS A 123 -5.58 25.74 6.37
CA LYS A 123 -4.75 25.69 5.15
C LYS A 123 -5.51 25.33 3.87
N TYR A 124 -6.83 25.11 3.96
CA TYR A 124 -7.64 24.66 2.83
C TYR A 124 -8.76 25.63 2.49
N THR A 125 -9.21 25.59 1.24
CA THR A 125 -10.43 26.30 0.83
C THR A 125 -11.65 25.72 1.50
N ARG A 126 -12.70 26.54 1.67
CA ARG A 126 -13.99 26.08 2.20
C ARG A 126 -14.56 24.91 1.41
N SER A 127 -14.47 24.96 0.08
CA SER A 127 -14.93 23.87 -0.80
C SER A 127 -14.19 22.55 -0.51
N LYS A 128 -12.88 22.60 -0.26
CA LYS A 128 -12.07 21.42 0.04
C LYS A 128 -12.43 20.84 1.40
N VAL A 129 -12.59 21.68 2.43
CA VAL A 129 -13.04 21.24 3.76
C VAL A 129 -14.42 20.60 3.66
N ARG A 130 -15.38 21.24 2.97
CA ARG A 130 -16.74 20.70 2.80
C ARG A 130 -16.77 19.33 2.13
N LYS A 131 -15.92 19.09 1.12
CA LYS A 131 -15.77 17.76 0.48
C LYS A 131 -15.14 16.70 1.39
N ALA A 132 -14.50 17.10 2.48
CA ALA A 132 -13.89 16.22 3.47
C ALA A 132 -14.81 15.93 4.66
N LEU A 133 -15.91 16.67 4.81
CA LEU A 133 -16.83 16.50 5.93
C LEU A 133 -17.56 15.15 5.84
N PRO A 134 -17.67 14.42 6.97
CA PRO A 134 -18.40 13.17 7.04
C PRO A 134 -19.90 13.39 6.85
N ALA A 135 -20.55 12.47 6.13
CA ALA A 135 -22.00 12.51 5.89
C ALA A 135 -22.79 12.46 7.21
N GLY A 136 -23.89 13.22 7.27
CA GLY A 136 -24.79 13.28 8.43
C GLY A 136 -24.42 14.34 9.48
N PHE A 137 -23.17 14.80 9.51
CA PHE A 137 -22.70 15.88 10.40
C PHE A 137 -22.09 17.07 9.66
N ASP A 138 -22.17 17.08 8.32
CA ASP A 138 -21.57 18.07 7.45
C ASP A 138 -22.01 19.50 7.77
N TYR A 139 -23.31 19.77 7.91
CA TYR A 139 -23.79 21.10 8.25
C TYR A 139 -23.26 21.60 9.60
N VAL A 140 -23.33 20.75 10.62
CA VAL A 140 -22.91 21.11 11.99
C VAL A 140 -21.39 21.31 12.04
N LEU A 141 -20.62 20.42 11.42
CA LEU A 141 -19.16 20.56 11.37
C LEU A 141 -18.73 21.76 10.55
N GLU A 142 -19.40 22.07 9.44
CA GLU A 142 -19.12 23.29 8.67
C GLU A 142 -19.32 24.54 9.55
N GLU A 143 -20.44 24.63 10.28
CA GLU A 143 -20.72 25.74 11.19
C GLU A 143 -19.68 25.85 12.32
N LEU A 144 -19.26 24.71 12.88
CA LEU A 144 -18.23 24.67 13.92
C LEU A 144 -16.84 25.03 13.40
N LEU A 145 -16.53 24.84 12.11
CA LEU A 145 -15.18 25.05 11.56
C LEU A 145 -14.98 26.41 10.90
N MET A 146 -16.05 27.05 10.40
CA MET A 146 -15.95 28.19 9.47
C MET A 146 -15.91 29.58 10.12
N GLU A 147 -16.08 29.68 11.43
CA GLU A 147 -16.15 30.97 12.13
C GLU A 147 -14.79 31.45 12.64
N ARG A 148 -14.59 32.77 12.55
CA ARG A 148 -13.38 33.46 13.04
C ARG A 148 -13.49 33.66 14.55
N GLU A 149 -12.36 33.54 15.24
CA GLU A 149 -12.23 33.71 16.70
C GLU A 149 -12.61 35.11 17.21
N ASP A 150 -12.87 36.08 16.32
CA ASP A 150 -13.04 37.50 16.66
C ASP A 150 -14.50 37.94 16.99
N ARG A 151 -15.40 37.03 17.37
CA ARG A 151 -16.78 37.39 17.77
C ARG A 151 -17.21 36.71 19.07
N ASP A 152 -17.10 37.44 20.18
CA ASP A 152 -17.54 37.02 21.53
C ASP A 152 -19.04 36.62 21.60
N ASP A 153 -19.87 37.09 20.66
CA ASP A 153 -21.33 36.93 20.71
C ASP A 153 -21.86 35.50 20.42
N LYS A 154 -21.01 34.53 20.08
CA LYS A 154 -21.45 33.19 19.62
C LYS A 154 -20.93 32.00 20.42
N GLU A 155 -20.19 32.22 21.51
CA GLU A 155 -19.75 31.11 22.37
C GLU A 155 -20.95 30.32 22.92
N SER A 156 -22.01 31.02 23.34
CA SER A 156 -23.26 30.42 23.80
C SER A 156 -23.97 29.58 22.74
N TYR A 157 -23.87 29.99 21.46
CA TYR A 157 -24.43 29.25 20.33
C TYR A 157 -23.71 27.91 20.13
N TYR A 158 -22.38 27.91 20.23
CA TYR A 158 -21.60 26.68 20.14
C TYR A 158 -21.83 25.74 21.31
N GLU A 159 -21.83 26.27 22.52
CA GLU A 159 -22.16 25.47 23.70
C GLU A 159 -23.57 24.89 23.61
N SER A 160 -24.52 25.60 22.99
CA SER A 160 -25.85 25.06 22.70
C SER A 160 -25.80 23.88 21.71
N ILE A 161 -25.05 24.00 20.61
CA ILE A 161 -24.88 22.91 19.64
C ILE A 161 -24.29 21.67 20.32
N LEU A 162 -23.20 21.84 21.07
CA LEU A 162 -22.54 20.73 21.76
C LEU A 162 -23.46 20.09 22.80
N SER A 163 -24.17 20.91 23.57
CA SER A 163 -25.15 20.42 24.56
C SER A 163 -26.27 19.64 23.90
N THR A 164 -26.78 20.09 22.74
CA THR A 164 -27.80 19.36 21.97
C THR A 164 -27.27 18.02 21.45
N ILE A 165 -26.04 17.96 20.94
CA ILE A 165 -25.43 16.70 20.48
C ILE A 165 -25.32 15.69 21.63
N ILE A 166 -24.90 16.15 22.81
CA ILE A 166 -24.78 15.31 24.01
C ILE A 166 -26.16 14.86 24.49
N SER A 167 -27.13 15.78 24.61
CA SER A 167 -28.48 15.45 25.09
C SER A 167 -29.25 14.50 24.16
N LEU A 168 -28.94 14.53 22.86
CA LEU A 168 -29.49 13.60 21.88
C LEU A 168 -28.75 12.26 21.82
N ASN A 169 -27.75 12.05 22.69
CA ASN A 169 -26.91 10.85 22.74
C ASN A 169 -26.20 10.57 21.39
N ARG A 170 -25.74 11.62 20.70
CA ARG A 170 -25.00 11.53 19.42
C ARG A 170 -23.52 11.91 19.53
N ALA A 171 -23.04 12.16 20.76
CA ALA A 171 -21.68 12.62 21.00
C ALA A 171 -20.61 11.60 20.57
N ARG A 172 -20.87 10.29 20.72
CA ARG A 172 -19.95 9.22 20.31
C ARG A 172 -19.66 9.27 18.82
N GLU A 173 -20.70 9.28 17.99
CA GLU A 173 -20.56 9.33 16.53
C GLU A 173 -19.94 10.65 16.08
N PHE A 174 -20.25 11.74 16.79
CA PHE A 174 -19.70 13.06 16.49
C PHE A 174 -18.20 13.16 16.78
N VAL A 175 -17.72 12.54 17.88
CA VAL A 175 -16.28 12.42 18.19
C VAL A 175 -15.56 11.62 17.09
N ILE A 176 -16.11 10.48 16.68
CA ILE A 176 -15.52 9.65 15.61
C ILE A 176 -15.44 10.45 14.30
N ALA A 177 -16.51 11.17 13.96
CA ALA A 177 -16.57 12.03 12.78
C ALA A 177 -15.51 13.15 12.81
N LEU A 178 -15.32 13.82 13.96
CA LEU A 178 -14.28 14.84 14.14
C LEU A 178 -12.87 14.25 14.03
N CYS A 179 -12.60 13.12 14.68
CA CYS A 179 -11.29 12.46 14.59
C CYS A 179 -10.97 12.05 13.16
N SER A 180 -11.94 11.45 12.44
CA SER A 180 -11.79 11.09 11.02
C SER A 180 -11.53 12.32 10.14
N LEU A 181 -12.23 13.42 10.38
CA LEU A 181 -12.00 14.68 9.68
C LEU A 181 -10.60 15.23 9.93
N ILE A 182 -10.13 15.22 11.17
CA ILE A 182 -8.76 15.65 11.52
C ILE A 182 -7.74 14.78 10.76
N GLN A 183 -7.86 13.45 10.85
CA GLN A 183 -6.97 12.52 10.13
C GLN A 183 -6.92 12.82 8.63
N ARG A 184 -8.09 13.04 8.01
CA ARG A 184 -8.21 13.35 6.58
C ARG A 184 -7.60 14.70 6.21
N LEU A 185 -7.78 15.73 7.02
CA LEU A 185 -7.28 17.08 6.73
C LEU A 185 -5.79 17.25 7.07
N VAL A 186 -5.23 16.43 7.96
CA VAL A 186 -3.82 16.53 8.32
C VAL A 186 -2.94 16.20 7.11
N ILE A 187 -3.23 15.11 6.39
CA ILE A 187 -2.51 14.69 5.19
C ILE A 187 -3.23 15.22 3.95
N ASP A 188 -2.58 16.11 3.21
CA ASP A 188 -3.14 16.67 1.98
C ASP A 188 -3.03 15.69 0.81
N HIS A 189 -1.84 15.11 0.65
CA HIS A 189 -1.52 14.18 -0.43
C HIS A 189 -0.58 13.09 0.06
N LEU A 190 -0.89 11.85 -0.30
CA LEU A 190 -0.12 10.67 0.07
C LEU A 190 0.72 10.20 -1.13
N HIS A 191 2.02 10.03 -0.92
CA HIS A 191 2.96 9.44 -1.87
C HIS A 191 3.37 8.07 -1.36
N ILE A 192 3.00 7.01 -2.08
CA ILE A 192 3.48 5.66 -1.80
C ILE A 192 4.64 5.34 -2.75
N ILE A 193 5.83 5.22 -2.20
CA ILE A 193 7.08 4.96 -2.92
C ILE A 193 7.37 3.46 -2.89
N GLY A 194 6.53 2.72 -3.59
CA GLY A 194 6.72 1.30 -3.92
C GLY A 194 6.57 0.32 -2.78
N ASP A 195 6.59 -0.95 -3.20
CA ASP A 195 6.62 -2.13 -2.37
C ASP A 195 5.46 -2.16 -1.38
N ILE A 196 4.23 -2.13 -1.92
CA ILE A 196 2.99 -2.33 -1.16
C ILE A 196 2.82 -3.80 -0.79
N TYR A 197 3.18 -4.69 -1.71
CA TYR A 197 3.02 -6.13 -1.57
C TYR A 197 4.17 -6.82 -0.82
N ASP A 198 3.88 -8.08 -0.47
CA ASP A 198 4.80 -9.08 0.09
C ASP A 198 5.30 -8.85 1.52
N ARG A 199 5.82 -9.92 2.15
CA ARG A 199 6.35 -10.00 3.53
C ARG A 199 5.31 -9.91 4.64
N GLY A 200 4.47 -8.88 4.66
CA GLY A 200 3.40 -8.71 5.64
C GLY A 200 2.06 -9.33 5.19
N PRO A 201 1.10 -9.52 6.11
CA PRO A 201 -0.12 -10.29 5.88
C PRO A 201 -1.26 -9.52 5.20
N GLY A 202 -1.21 -8.18 5.14
CA GLY A 202 -2.36 -7.34 4.79
C GLY A 202 -2.25 -6.45 3.54
N PRO A 203 -1.52 -6.80 2.45
CA PRO A 203 -1.40 -5.90 1.29
C PRO A 203 -2.75 -5.63 0.60
N HIS A 204 -3.68 -6.59 0.63
CA HIS A 204 -5.02 -6.41 0.07
C HIS A 204 -5.85 -5.36 0.85
N LEU A 205 -5.71 -5.30 2.17
CA LEU A 205 -6.36 -4.29 3.03
C LEU A 205 -5.76 -2.89 2.83
N ILE A 206 -4.44 -2.82 2.62
CA ILE A 206 -3.76 -1.57 2.30
C ILE A 206 -4.29 -1.02 0.97
N LEU A 207 -4.44 -1.86 -0.06
CA LEU A 207 -4.97 -1.43 -1.35
C LEU A 207 -6.44 -1.00 -1.28
N ASP A 208 -7.27 -1.72 -0.51
CA ASP A 208 -8.66 -1.29 -0.22
C ASP A 208 -8.67 0.12 0.41
N THR A 209 -7.74 0.39 1.33
CA THR A 209 -7.59 1.71 1.96
C THR A 209 -7.14 2.77 0.97
N LEU A 210 -6.10 2.49 0.17
CA LEU A 210 -5.54 3.42 -0.83
C LEU A 210 -6.54 3.76 -1.94
N MET A 211 -7.35 2.79 -2.38
CA MET A 211 -8.39 2.99 -3.40
C MET A 211 -9.46 3.98 -2.96
N ASN A 212 -9.73 4.05 -1.66
CA ASN A 212 -10.71 4.95 -1.05
C ASN A 212 -10.07 6.23 -0.46
N TYR A 213 -8.75 6.39 -0.59
CA TYR A 213 -8.03 7.53 -0.06
C TYR A 213 -8.27 8.80 -0.90
N HIS A 214 -8.35 9.96 -0.26
CA HIS A 214 -8.80 11.20 -0.92
C HIS A 214 -7.81 11.76 -1.94
N SER A 215 -6.51 11.53 -1.74
CA SER A 215 -5.47 11.99 -2.67
C SER A 215 -4.21 11.16 -2.50
N VAL A 216 -3.88 10.37 -3.52
CA VAL A 216 -2.72 9.47 -3.50
C VAL A 216 -2.08 9.35 -4.88
N ASP A 217 -0.76 9.22 -4.91
CA ASP A 217 -0.03 8.64 -6.03
C ASP A 217 0.94 7.55 -5.58
N ILE A 218 1.31 6.70 -6.53
CA ILE A 218 2.11 5.50 -6.26
C ILE A 218 3.30 5.46 -7.23
N GLN A 219 4.49 5.15 -6.72
CA GLN A 219 5.63 4.75 -7.54
C GLN A 219 5.78 3.25 -7.42
N TRP A 220 5.76 2.51 -8.53
CA TRP A 220 5.77 1.06 -8.46
C TRP A 220 7.11 0.53 -7.95
N GLY A 221 7.06 -0.32 -6.94
CA GLY A 221 8.19 -1.13 -6.51
C GLY A 221 8.27 -2.45 -7.26
N ASN A 222 9.36 -3.19 -7.06
CA ASN A 222 9.54 -4.49 -7.72
C ASN A 222 8.51 -5.51 -7.25
N HIS A 223 8.06 -5.43 -5.99
CA HIS A 223 7.01 -6.31 -5.48
C HIS A 223 5.65 -5.97 -6.11
N ASP A 224 5.37 -4.69 -6.38
CA ASP A 224 4.13 -4.29 -7.06
C ASP A 224 4.11 -4.81 -8.51
N VAL A 225 5.21 -4.62 -9.25
CA VAL A 225 5.35 -5.10 -10.63
C VAL A 225 5.24 -6.62 -10.71
N LEU A 226 5.77 -7.34 -9.72
CA LEU A 226 5.62 -8.79 -9.62
C LEU A 226 4.14 -9.21 -9.57
N TRP A 227 3.34 -8.56 -8.70
CA TRP A 227 1.91 -8.84 -8.59
C TRP A 227 1.12 -8.40 -9.83
N MET A 228 1.53 -7.31 -10.50
CA MET A 228 0.97 -6.91 -11.79
C MET A 228 1.21 -7.97 -12.87
N GLY A 229 2.41 -8.55 -12.93
CA GLY A 229 2.73 -9.66 -13.84
C GLY A 229 1.93 -10.93 -13.53
N ALA A 230 1.77 -11.26 -12.23
CA ALA A 230 0.97 -12.40 -11.82
C ALA A 230 -0.51 -12.24 -12.23
N ALA A 231 -1.08 -11.04 -12.03
CA ALA A 231 -2.44 -10.72 -12.47
C ALA A 231 -2.62 -10.75 -14.00
N ALA A 232 -1.55 -10.50 -14.77
CA ALA A 232 -1.53 -10.63 -16.23
C ALA A 232 -1.46 -12.10 -16.70
N GLY A 233 -1.18 -13.04 -15.79
CA GLY A 233 -1.04 -14.46 -16.10
C GLY A 233 0.38 -14.92 -16.38
N GLU A 234 1.40 -14.11 -16.07
CA GLU A 234 2.80 -14.51 -16.23
C GLU A 234 3.18 -15.55 -15.18
N ILE A 235 3.48 -16.77 -15.62
CA ILE A 235 3.66 -17.91 -14.71
C ILE A 235 4.88 -17.75 -13.80
N ALA A 236 5.99 -17.16 -14.29
CA ALA A 236 7.14 -16.88 -13.44
C ALA A 236 6.78 -15.94 -12.28
N CYS A 237 5.90 -14.95 -12.55
CA CYS A 237 5.41 -14.03 -11.54
C CYS A 237 4.43 -14.72 -10.58
N ILE A 238 3.49 -15.52 -11.07
CA ILE A 238 2.54 -16.28 -10.25
C ILE A 238 3.28 -17.20 -9.28
N CYS A 239 4.23 -18.00 -9.78
CA CYS A 239 5.01 -18.89 -8.93
C CYS A 239 5.80 -18.11 -7.88
N ASN A 240 6.37 -16.95 -8.24
CA ASN A 240 7.13 -16.13 -7.29
C ASN A 240 6.23 -15.48 -6.23
N VAL A 241 5.02 -15.00 -6.58
CA VAL A 241 4.02 -14.51 -5.60
C VAL A 241 3.69 -15.61 -4.59
N ILE A 242 3.30 -16.79 -5.07
CA ILE A 242 2.95 -17.93 -4.22
C ILE A 242 4.15 -18.35 -3.36
N ARG A 243 5.37 -18.38 -3.94
CA ARG A 243 6.60 -18.69 -3.21
C ARG A 243 6.83 -17.72 -2.07
N ILE A 244 6.66 -16.42 -2.31
CA ILE A 244 6.85 -15.38 -1.29
C ILE A 244 5.80 -15.52 -0.18
N CYS A 245 4.53 -15.70 -0.54
CA CYS A 245 3.46 -16.00 0.42
C CYS A 245 3.80 -17.23 1.28
N ALA A 246 4.18 -18.36 0.66
CA ALA A 246 4.55 -19.57 1.39
C ALA A 246 5.78 -19.37 2.28
N ARG A 247 6.77 -18.60 1.81
CA ARG A 247 8.01 -18.32 2.56
C ARG A 247 7.77 -17.49 3.82
N TYR A 248 6.84 -16.55 3.80
CA TYR A 248 6.50 -15.71 4.96
C TYR A 248 5.28 -16.20 5.72
N GLY A 249 4.69 -17.33 5.33
CA GLY A 249 3.51 -17.91 5.99
C GLY A 249 2.26 -17.07 5.80
N ASN A 250 2.12 -16.43 4.64
CA ASN A 250 1.01 -15.55 4.28
C ASN A 250 0.23 -16.13 3.09
N LEU A 251 0.00 -17.44 3.04
CA LEU A 251 -0.82 -18.04 1.98
C LEU A 251 -2.29 -17.63 2.07
N ASP A 252 -2.76 -17.26 3.26
CA ASP A 252 -4.09 -16.67 3.50
C ASP A 252 -4.33 -15.40 2.69
N ILE A 253 -3.29 -14.67 2.27
CA ILE A 253 -3.44 -13.55 1.34
C ILE A 253 -4.09 -14.02 0.04
N LEU A 254 -3.67 -15.17 -0.47
CA LEU A 254 -4.20 -15.73 -1.71
C LEU A 254 -5.59 -16.30 -1.49
N GLU A 255 -5.79 -17.10 -0.43
CA GLU A 255 -7.06 -17.78 -0.17
C GLU A 255 -8.14 -16.83 0.35
N ASP A 256 -7.92 -16.19 1.50
CA ASP A 256 -8.91 -15.32 2.14
C ASP A 256 -8.91 -13.91 1.55
N GLY A 257 -7.71 -13.37 1.27
CA GLY A 257 -7.56 -12.00 0.77
C GLY A 257 -8.04 -11.82 -0.68
N TYR A 258 -7.75 -12.80 -1.55
CA TYR A 258 -8.03 -12.74 -2.98
C TYR A 258 -8.96 -13.85 -3.49
N GLY A 259 -9.32 -14.85 -2.69
CA GLY A 259 -10.21 -15.94 -3.14
C GLY A 259 -9.57 -16.90 -4.15
N ILE A 260 -8.23 -16.94 -4.22
CA ILE A 260 -7.48 -17.81 -5.14
C ILE A 260 -7.36 -19.19 -4.50
N ASN A 261 -7.96 -20.19 -5.15
CA ASN A 261 -7.98 -21.57 -4.65
C ASN A 261 -6.60 -22.24 -4.73
N MET A 262 -5.96 -22.46 -3.57
CA MET A 262 -4.66 -23.11 -3.48
C MET A 262 -4.73 -24.63 -3.34
N LEU A 263 -5.92 -25.22 -3.18
CA LEU A 263 -6.11 -26.66 -2.98
C LEU A 263 -5.45 -27.53 -4.07
N PRO A 264 -5.56 -27.20 -5.38
CA PRO A 264 -4.88 -28.00 -6.42
C PRO A 264 -3.35 -28.03 -6.25
N LEU A 265 -2.75 -26.89 -5.88
CA LEU A 265 -1.30 -26.81 -5.62
C LEU A 265 -0.94 -27.55 -4.34
N ALA A 266 -1.72 -27.42 -3.28
CA ALA A 266 -1.51 -28.12 -2.02
C ALA A 266 -1.58 -29.65 -2.22
N SER A 267 -2.60 -30.16 -2.91
CA SER A 267 -2.72 -31.58 -3.25
C SER A 267 -1.55 -32.08 -4.10
N TYR A 268 -1.13 -31.31 -5.10
CA TYR A 268 0.05 -31.61 -5.90
C TYR A 268 1.31 -31.70 -5.02
N ALA A 269 1.58 -30.67 -4.22
CA ALA A 269 2.76 -30.60 -3.37
C ALA A 269 2.81 -31.76 -2.34
N MET A 270 1.67 -32.09 -1.73
CA MET A 270 1.56 -33.21 -0.79
C MET A 270 1.82 -34.56 -1.45
N GLY A 271 1.33 -34.78 -2.67
CA GLY A 271 1.56 -36.03 -3.41
C GLY A 271 3.01 -36.16 -3.91
N THR A 272 3.54 -35.11 -4.54
CA THR A 272 4.89 -35.11 -5.13
C THR A 272 6.00 -35.19 -4.07
N TYR A 273 5.80 -34.52 -2.93
CA TYR A 273 6.81 -34.43 -1.87
C TYR A 273 6.38 -35.15 -0.59
N GLU A 274 5.52 -36.16 -0.67
CA GLU A 274 4.90 -36.86 0.49
C GLU A 274 5.91 -37.22 1.59
N LYS A 275 7.03 -37.85 1.20
CA LYS A 275 8.08 -38.33 2.10
C LYS A 275 9.24 -37.35 2.30
N ASP A 276 9.15 -36.16 1.72
CA ASP A 276 10.21 -35.15 1.77
C ASP A 276 9.99 -34.21 2.96
N PRO A 277 11.00 -34.04 3.85
CA PRO A 277 10.92 -33.10 4.96
C PRO A 277 10.94 -31.63 4.53
N CYS A 278 11.34 -31.32 3.29
CA CYS A 278 11.40 -29.98 2.71
C CYS A 278 12.19 -28.98 3.57
N SER A 279 13.22 -29.44 4.27
CA SER A 279 13.94 -28.68 5.31
C SER A 279 14.65 -27.42 4.80
N CYS A 280 15.04 -27.39 3.52
CA CYS A 280 15.63 -26.19 2.88
C CYS A 280 14.61 -25.08 2.59
N PHE A 281 13.31 -25.35 2.75
CA PHE A 281 12.21 -24.44 2.41
C PHE A 281 11.52 -23.87 3.64
N HIS A 282 12.25 -23.72 4.75
CA HIS A 282 11.72 -23.18 5.99
C HIS A 282 11.07 -21.79 5.83
N LEU A 283 10.07 -21.51 6.65
CA LEU A 283 9.45 -20.20 6.74
C LEU A 283 10.45 -19.17 7.30
N LYS A 284 10.34 -17.92 6.84
CA LYS A 284 11.02 -16.77 7.40
C LYS A 284 10.08 -16.04 8.36
N GLY A 285 10.52 -15.83 9.59
CA GLY A 285 9.75 -15.12 10.62
C GLY A 285 9.38 -16.01 11.82
N ASN A 286 8.82 -15.41 12.86
CA ASN A 286 8.36 -16.09 14.07
C ASN A 286 6.88 -16.47 13.94
N ASN A 287 6.50 -17.21 12.90
CA ASN A 287 5.13 -17.65 12.76
C ASN A 287 4.90 -18.87 13.66
N THR A 288 4.09 -18.70 14.69
CA THR A 288 3.51 -19.77 15.49
C THR A 288 2.36 -20.40 14.71
N THR A 289 2.68 -21.13 13.63
CA THR A 289 1.70 -21.94 12.89
C THR A 289 1.57 -23.32 13.51
N ASP A 290 0.41 -23.95 13.37
CA ASP A 290 0.21 -25.36 13.68
C ASP A 290 1.22 -26.23 12.91
N GLU A 291 1.69 -27.34 13.51
CA GLU A 291 2.71 -28.20 12.89
C GLU A 291 2.26 -28.74 11.53
N ARG A 292 0.96 -29.04 11.40
CA ARG A 292 0.39 -29.55 10.14
C ARG A 292 0.38 -28.49 9.04
N GLU A 293 -0.03 -27.28 9.39
CA GLU A 293 -0.04 -26.13 8.48
C GLU A 293 1.37 -25.78 8.02
N MET A 294 2.34 -25.81 8.95
CA MET A 294 3.75 -25.64 8.64
C MET A 294 4.22 -26.67 7.59
N LEU A 295 3.92 -27.96 7.78
CA LEU A 295 4.32 -29.01 6.83
C LEU A 295 3.72 -28.81 5.43
N ILE A 296 2.46 -28.37 5.35
CA ILE A 296 1.81 -28.03 4.07
C ILE A 296 2.55 -26.86 3.41
N ASN A 297 2.83 -25.81 4.17
CA ASN A 297 3.54 -24.62 3.68
C ASN A 297 4.94 -24.96 3.15
N LEU A 298 5.70 -25.81 3.83
CA LEU A 298 7.02 -26.26 3.38
C LEU A 298 6.96 -27.00 2.03
N LYS A 299 5.98 -27.91 1.87
CA LYS A 299 5.80 -28.68 0.63
C LYS A 299 5.34 -27.78 -0.51
N ILE A 300 4.39 -26.87 -0.26
CA ILE A 300 3.96 -25.87 -1.25
C ILE A 300 5.15 -25.00 -1.65
N HIS A 301 5.94 -24.51 -0.68
CA HIS A 301 7.11 -23.68 -0.92
C HIS A 301 8.14 -24.41 -1.79
N LYS A 302 8.42 -25.69 -1.53
CA LYS A 302 9.29 -26.51 -2.38
C LYS A 302 8.71 -26.68 -3.78
N ALA A 303 7.47 -27.14 -3.89
CA ALA A 303 6.80 -27.41 -5.17
C ALA A 303 6.78 -26.17 -6.08
N VAL A 304 6.37 -25.02 -5.54
CA VAL A 304 6.29 -23.79 -6.30
C VAL A 304 7.67 -23.22 -6.65
N SER A 305 8.69 -23.45 -5.81
CA SER A 305 10.06 -23.06 -6.15
C SER A 305 10.59 -23.82 -7.36
N ILE A 306 10.31 -25.13 -7.46
CA ILE A 306 10.69 -25.92 -8.64
C ILE A 306 9.93 -25.46 -9.88
N LEU A 307 8.62 -25.20 -9.76
CA LEU A 307 7.83 -24.62 -10.86
C LEU A 307 8.37 -23.25 -11.30
N GLN A 308 8.76 -22.39 -10.35
CA GLN A 308 9.37 -21.10 -10.62
C GLN A 308 10.68 -21.25 -11.39
N PHE A 309 11.58 -22.14 -10.97
CA PHE A 309 12.86 -22.35 -11.66
C PHE A 309 12.66 -22.81 -13.11
N LYS A 310 11.64 -23.65 -13.36
CA LYS A 310 11.25 -24.06 -14.70
C LYS A 310 10.68 -22.90 -15.51
N ALA A 311 9.75 -22.13 -14.93
CA ALA A 311 9.15 -20.95 -15.55
C ALA A 311 10.20 -19.90 -15.96
N GLU A 312 11.04 -19.50 -15.00
CA GLU A 312 12.11 -18.54 -15.22
C GLU A 312 13.10 -19.05 -16.26
N GLY A 313 13.43 -20.34 -16.23
CA GLY A 313 14.37 -20.90 -17.21
C GLY A 313 13.83 -20.92 -18.63
N GLN A 314 12.56 -21.27 -18.82
CA GLN A 314 11.91 -21.15 -20.13
C GLN A 314 11.87 -19.69 -20.61
N LEU A 315 11.57 -18.74 -19.71
CA LEU A 315 11.52 -17.32 -20.03
C LEU A 315 12.90 -16.78 -20.44
N ILE A 316 13.95 -17.13 -19.69
CA ILE A 316 15.33 -16.71 -19.98
C ILE A 316 15.80 -17.25 -21.35
N LEU A 317 15.49 -18.52 -21.64
CA LEU A 317 15.83 -19.14 -22.94
C LEU A 317 15.10 -18.45 -24.11
N THR A 318 13.86 -18.00 -23.88
CA THR A 318 13.04 -17.30 -24.89
C THR A 318 13.49 -15.84 -25.08
N HIS A 319 14.08 -15.23 -24.04
CA HIS A 319 14.51 -13.82 -24.01
C HIS A 319 16.02 -13.67 -23.71
N PRO A 320 16.91 -14.12 -24.63
CA PRO A 320 18.35 -14.02 -24.44
C PRO A 320 18.84 -12.56 -24.31
N GLU A 321 18.07 -11.59 -24.81
CA GLU A 321 18.34 -10.15 -24.67
C GLU A 321 18.44 -9.67 -23.23
N PHE A 322 17.84 -10.39 -22.27
CA PHE A 322 17.94 -10.06 -20.85
C PHE A 322 19.30 -10.40 -20.24
N GLN A 323 20.13 -11.21 -20.94
CA GLN A 323 21.46 -11.63 -20.47
C GLN A 323 21.44 -12.30 -19.09
N LEU A 324 20.35 -13.04 -18.81
CA LEU A 324 20.11 -13.70 -17.54
C LEU A 324 20.54 -15.17 -17.53
N GLU A 325 21.23 -15.65 -18.56
CA GLU A 325 21.46 -17.09 -18.75
C GLU A 325 22.31 -17.74 -17.64
N LYS A 326 23.12 -16.94 -16.95
CA LYS A 326 23.84 -17.37 -15.73
C LYS A 326 22.93 -17.67 -14.53
N ARG A 327 21.66 -17.26 -14.56
CA ARG A 327 20.65 -17.55 -13.52
C ARG A 327 19.98 -18.91 -13.73
N ASN A 328 20.13 -19.50 -14.91
CA ASN A 328 19.68 -20.85 -15.18
C ASN A 328 20.67 -21.86 -14.59
N LEU A 329 20.24 -22.56 -13.52
CA LEU A 329 21.12 -23.44 -12.75
C LEU A 329 20.75 -24.93 -12.80
N LEU A 330 19.51 -25.30 -13.12
CA LEU A 330 19.06 -26.71 -13.09
C LEU A 330 19.89 -27.63 -14.00
N HIS A 331 20.29 -27.14 -15.18
CA HIS A 331 21.14 -27.89 -16.11
C HIS A 331 22.60 -28.08 -15.65
N ARG A 332 23.01 -27.42 -14.55
CA ARG A 332 24.36 -27.52 -13.98
C ARG A 332 24.46 -28.48 -12.80
N ILE A 333 23.34 -29.09 -12.42
CA ILE A 333 23.25 -30.03 -11.32
C ILE A 333 23.64 -31.42 -11.83
N ASP A 334 24.59 -32.05 -11.17
CA ASP A 334 24.81 -33.49 -11.28
C ASP A 334 23.89 -34.18 -10.27
N PHE A 335 22.76 -34.69 -10.77
CA PHE A 335 21.75 -35.35 -9.95
C PHE A 335 22.21 -36.71 -9.40
N GLN A 336 23.26 -37.33 -9.96
CA GLN A 336 23.79 -38.60 -9.46
C GLN A 336 24.68 -38.37 -8.23
N THR A 337 25.55 -37.35 -8.28
CA THR A 337 26.48 -37.05 -7.19
C THR A 337 25.93 -36.03 -6.18
N GLY A 338 24.87 -35.31 -6.54
CA GLY A 338 24.30 -34.24 -5.72
C GLY A 338 25.20 -33.00 -5.66
N LEU A 339 25.95 -32.74 -6.73
CA LEU A 339 26.89 -31.64 -6.83
C LEU A 339 26.41 -30.61 -7.87
N ILE A 340 26.78 -29.35 -7.70
CA ILE A 340 26.51 -28.26 -8.66
C ILE A 340 27.78 -27.48 -8.98
N ALA A 341 27.98 -27.17 -10.26
CA ALA A 341 29.10 -26.33 -10.71
C ALA A 341 28.68 -24.86 -10.83
N LEU A 342 29.29 -23.99 -10.02
CA LEU A 342 29.05 -22.54 -10.00
C LEU A 342 30.40 -21.81 -10.08
N ASP A 343 30.55 -20.90 -11.06
CA ASP A 343 31.74 -20.05 -11.25
C ASP A 343 33.08 -20.81 -11.19
N GLY A 344 33.13 -21.99 -11.82
CA GLY A 344 34.32 -22.85 -11.87
C GLY A 344 34.62 -23.64 -10.59
N LYS A 345 33.72 -23.60 -9.60
CA LYS A 345 33.81 -24.37 -8.35
C LYS A 345 32.65 -25.34 -8.22
N THR A 346 32.90 -26.48 -7.58
CA THR A 346 31.89 -27.51 -7.33
C THR A 346 31.41 -27.42 -5.88
N TYR A 347 30.10 -27.43 -5.68
CA TYR A 347 29.45 -27.34 -4.38
C TYR A 347 28.55 -28.55 -4.15
N LYS A 348 28.48 -29.04 -2.92
CA LYS A 348 27.49 -30.05 -2.51
C LYS A 348 26.13 -29.40 -2.28
N MET A 349 25.09 -29.93 -2.89
CA MET A 349 23.72 -29.45 -2.72
C MET A 349 23.19 -29.74 -1.31
N LEU A 350 22.39 -28.82 -0.78
CA LEU A 350 21.70 -29.00 0.51
C LEU A 350 20.43 -29.84 0.38
N ASP A 351 19.82 -29.83 -0.81
CA ASP A 351 18.66 -30.62 -1.18
C ASP A 351 18.91 -31.24 -2.56
N THR A 352 18.68 -32.54 -2.68
CA THR A 352 18.88 -33.31 -3.92
C THR A 352 17.61 -33.97 -4.43
N HIS A 353 16.47 -33.78 -3.75
CA HIS A 353 15.22 -34.43 -4.10
C HIS A 353 14.33 -33.54 -4.98
N PHE A 354 14.50 -33.66 -6.30
CA PHE A 354 13.71 -32.94 -7.31
C PHE A 354 13.05 -33.92 -8.30
N PRO A 355 12.03 -34.69 -7.86
CA PRO A 355 11.50 -35.83 -8.60
C PRO A 355 10.83 -35.45 -9.93
N THR A 356 10.52 -34.17 -10.14
CA THR A 356 9.88 -33.67 -11.37
C THR A 356 10.85 -33.04 -12.35
N VAL A 357 12.15 -32.94 -12.03
CA VAL A 357 13.17 -32.38 -12.92
C VAL A 357 13.80 -33.52 -13.72
N ASP A 358 13.59 -33.51 -15.03
CA ASP A 358 14.27 -34.41 -15.96
C ASP A 358 15.67 -33.83 -16.29
N PRO A 359 16.79 -34.50 -15.97
CA PRO A 359 18.13 -34.01 -16.29
C PRO A 359 18.36 -33.75 -17.79
N ALA A 360 17.65 -34.45 -18.68
CA ALA A 360 17.76 -34.24 -20.13
C ALA A 360 17.04 -32.96 -20.60
N ASN A 361 15.97 -32.57 -19.90
CA ASN A 361 15.22 -31.35 -20.18
C ASN A 361 14.78 -30.66 -18.87
N PRO A 362 15.72 -30.04 -18.14
CA PRO A 362 15.51 -29.67 -16.73
C PRO A 362 14.48 -28.57 -16.50
N TYR A 363 14.15 -27.81 -17.54
CA TYR A 363 13.19 -26.71 -17.47
C TYR A 363 11.79 -27.08 -17.95
N ALA A 364 11.58 -28.28 -18.49
CA ALA A 364 10.26 -28.70 -18.96
C ALA A 364 9.31 -29.02 -17.81
N TYR A 365 8.05 -28.66 -17.99
CA TYR A 365 6.97 -29.11 -17.13
C TYR A 365 6.63 -30.57 -17.43
N THR A 366 6.37 -31.34 -16.37
CA THR A 366 5.65 -32.61 -16.51
C THR A 366 4.20 -32.36 -16.94
N ALA A 367 3.49 -33.37 -17.43
CA ALA A 367 2.08 -33.22 -17.80
C ALA A 367 1.21 -32.73 -16.63
N GLN A 368 1.50 -33.18 -15.41
CA GLN A 368 0.78 -32.75 -14.21
C GLN A 368 1.12 -31.30 -13.82
N GLU A 369 2.39 -30.89 -13.95
CA GLU A 369 2.80 -29.50 -13.73
C GLU A 369 2.17 -28.56 -14.77
N ALA A 370 2.05 -28.98 -16.03
CA ALA A 370 1.41 -28.20 -17.07
C ALA A 370 -0.07 -27.93 -16.78
N ASP A 371 -0.85 -28.95 -16.40
CA ASP A 371 -2.26 -28.79 -15.98
C ASP A 371 -2.38 -27.86 -14.77
N LEU A 372 -1.48 -28.00 -13.79
CA LEU A 372 -1.45 -27.14 -12.61
C LEU A 372 -1.14 -25.68 -12.98
N VAL A 373 -0.16 -25.44 -13.86
CA VAL A 373 0.21 -24.11 -14.36
C VAL A 373 -0.99 -23.44 -15.04
N GLU A 374 -1.71 -24.15 -15.90
CA GLU A 374 -2.91 -23.61 -16.56
C GLU A 374 -3.99 -23.20 -15.56
N ARG A 375 -4.23 -24.03 -14.54
CA ARG A 375 -5.19 -23.72 -13.46
C ARG A 375 -4.77 -22.49 -12.66
N LEU A 376 -3.49 -22.36 -12.31
CA LEU A 376 -2.96 -21.21 -11.58
C LEU A 376 -3.09 -19.92 -12.41
N ILE A 377 -2.73 -19.97 -13.68
CA ILE A 377 -2.91 -18.84 -14.61
C ILE A 377 -4.38 -18.42 -14.67
N HIS A 378 -5.29 -19.39 -14.81
CA HIS A 378 -6.72 -19.10 -14.83
C HIS A 378 -7.18 -18.44 -13.53
N ALA A 379 -6.78 -18.96 -12.37
CA ALA A 379 -7.17 -18.45 -11.06
C ALA A 379 -6.72 -16.99 -10.82
N PHE A 380 -5.48 -16.64 -11.18
CA PHE A 380 -4.98 -15.27 -11.02
C PHE A 380 -5.65 -14.28 -11.99
N LYS A 381 -5.89 -14.71 -13.23
CA LYS A 381 -6.54 -13.85 -14.24
C LYS A 381 -8.03 -13.62 -13.96
N SER A 382 -8.71 -14.58 -13.34
CA SER A 382 -10.14 -14.49 -13.02
C SER A 382 -10.43 -13.86 -11.65
N CYS A 383 -9.43 -13.66 -10.79
CA CYS A 383 -9.58 -13.04 -9.48
C CYS A 383 -9.99 -11.56 -9.59
N GLU A 384 -11.29 -11.27 -9.42
CA GLU A 384 -11.83 -9.92 -9.60
C GLU A 384 -11.16 -8.87 -8.70
N LYS A 385 -11.00 -9.17 -7.40
CA LYS A 385 -10.39 -8.23 -6.44
C LYS A 385 -8.95 -7.89 -6.81
N LEU A 386 -8.15 -8.89 -7.18
CA LEU A 386 -6.78 -8.66 -7.66
C LEU A 386 -6.79 -7.77 -8.91
N GLN A 387 -7.67 -8.06 -9.88
CA GLN A 387 -7.79 -7.24 -11.09
C GLN A 387 -8.20 -5.80 -10.79
N GLN A 388 -9.07 -5.56 -9.81
CA GLN A 388 -9.45 -4.21 -9.36
C GLN A 388 -8.25 -3.47 -8.74
N HIS A 389 -7.49 -4.14 -7.87
CA HIS A 389 -6.28 -3.59 -7.25
C HIS A 389 -5.20 -3.24 -8.28
N ILE A 390 -4.93 -4.14 -9.23
CA ILE A 390 -3.93 -3.87 -10.28
C ILE A 390 -4.38 -2.74 -11.21
N LYS A 391 -5.67 -2.64 -11.55
CA LYS A 391 -6.20 -1.50 -12.30
C LYS A 391 -6.02 -0.18 -11.54
N PHE A 392 -6.19 -0.19 -10.22
CA PHE A 392 -5.91 0.98 -9.40
C PHE A 392 -4.42 1.36 -9.44
N LEU A 393 -3.51 0.40 -9.29
CA LEU A 393 -2.06 0.64 -9.38
C LEU A 393 -1.65 1.18 -10.74
N LEU A 394 -2.26 0.69 -11.82
CA LEU A 394 -2.03 1.20 -13.18
C LEU A 394 -2.56 2.62 -13.40
N ARG A 395 -3.68 2.97 -12.75
CA ARG A 395 -4.32 4.29 -12.88
C ARG A 395 -3.64 5.36 -12.03
N SER A 396 -3.30 5.00 -10.79
CA SER A 396 -2.80 5.93 -9.77
C SER A 396 -1.27 5.86 -9.62
N GLY A 397 -0.63 4.87 -10.24
CA GLY A 397 0.81 4.65 -10.12
C GLY A 397 1.58 4.83 -11.42
N ASN A 398 2.87 5.06 -11.29
CA ASN A 398 3.83 5.21 -12.37
C ASN A 398 5.21 4.66 -11.93
N LEU A 399 6.15 4.44 -12.85
CA LEU A 399 7.53 4.11 -12.46
C LEU A 399 8.23 5.26 -11.74
N TYR A 400 7.88 6.49 -12.10
CA TYR A 400 8.39 7.70 -11.46
C TYR A 400 7.37 8.84 -11.58
N LYS A 401 7.50 9.85 -10.72
CA LYS A 401 6.70 11.08 -10.78
C LYS A 401 7.55 12.27 -10.38
N VAL A 402 7.44 13.38 -11.11
CA VAL A 402 7.99 14.66 -10.65
C VAL A 402 6.86 15.42 -9.95
N TYR A 403 7.05 15.74 -8.68
CA TYR A 403 6.04 16.43 -7.88
C TYR A 403 6.71 17.40 -6.90
N ASN A 404 6.27 18.67 -6.92
CA ASN A 404 6.80 19.74 -6.07
C ASN A 404 8.33 19.86 -6.04
N GLY A 405 8.97 19.69 -7.20
CA GLY A 405 10.43 19.76 -7.35
C GLY A 405 11.17 18.49 -6.95
N ASN A 406 10.47 17.45 -6.50
CA ASN A 406 11.04 16.15 -6.17
C ASN A 406 10.85 15.17 -7.33
N LEU A 407 11.86 14.33 -7.57
CA LEU A 407 11.75 13.14 -8.41
C LEU A 407 11.47 11.94 -7.49
N LEU A 408 10.25 11.42 -7.57
CA LEU A 408 9.81 10.25 -6.83
C LEU A 408 9.98 9.01 -7.69
N PHE A 409 10.67 7.99 -7.19
CA PHE A 409 10.84 6.69 -7.83
C PHE A 409 11.19 5.66 -6.76
N HIS A 410 10.89 4.39 -7.03
CA HIS A 410 11.31 3.29 -6.18
C HIS A 410 12.38 2.46 -6.91
N GLY A 411 13.42 2.05 -6.18
CA GLY A 411 14.52 1.23 -6.71
C GLY A 411 15.72 2.03 -7.23
N CYS A 412 16.48 1.41 -8.14
CA CYS A 412 17.77 1.94 -8.58
C CYS A 412 17.70 2.57 -9.97
N MET A 413 18.43 3.67 -10.16
CA MET A 413 18.64 4.28 -11.47
C MET A 413 19.98 3.80 -12.04
N PRO A 414 20.00 3.06 -13.16
CA PRO A 414 21.24 2.49 -13.67
C PRO A 414 22.13 3.59 -14.28
N LEU A 415 23.36 3.66 -13.81
CA LEU A 415 24.39 4.59 -14.28
C LEU A 415 25.53 3.83 -14.96
N ALA A 416 26.12 4.46 -15.97
CA ALA A 416 27.39 4.04 -16.55
C ALA A 416 28.55 4.43 -15.61
N PRO A 417 29.75 3.84 -15.79
CA PRO A 417 30.91 4.14 -14.94
C PRO A 417 31.32 5.63 -14.90
N ASP A 418 30.95 6.40 -15.93
CA ASP A 418 31.20 7.84 -16.03
C ASP A 418 30.12 8.71 -15.36
N GLY A 419 29.11 8.09 -14.73
CA GLY A 419 28.00 8.77 -14.07
C GLY A 419 26.84 9.15 -14.99
N SER A 420 26.94 8.90 -16.30
CA SER A 420 25.82 9.10 -17.23
C SER A 420 24.75 8.01 -17.09
N PHE A 421 23.53 8.24 -17.57
CA PHE A 421 22.50 7.21 -17.54
C PHE A 421 22.89 6.01 -18.41
N ALA A 422 22.85 4.81 -17.82
CA ALA A 422 23.14 3.58 -18.55
C ALA A 422 22.14 3.38 -19.69
N CYS A 423 22.64 2.86 -20.81
CA CYS A 423 21.79 2.46 -21.93
C CYS A 423 21.28 1.03 -21.73
N ALA A 424 19.98 0.81 -21.92
CA ALA A 424 19.37 -0.51 -21.92
C ALA A 424 18.85 -0.86 -23.33
N ASN A 425 19.02 -2.11 -23.77
CA ASN A 425 18.39 -2.60 -24.99
C ASN A 425 17.02 -3.18 -24.64
N ILE A 426 15.96 -2.61 -25.20
CA ILE A 426 14.58 -3.06 -25.01
C ILE A 426 14.01 -3.33 -26.41
N TYR A 427 13.70 -4.60 -26.69
CA TYR A 427 13.17 -5.05 -27.99
C TYR A 427 13.97 -4.56 -29.21
N GLY A 428 15.31 -4.66 -29.13
CA GLY A 428 16.22 -4.28 -30.20
C GLY A 428 16.49 -2.78 -30.33
N LYS A 429 15.91 -1.94 -29.47
CA LYS A 429 16.15 -0.50 -29.42
C LYS A 429 16.88 -0.12 -28.14
N LYS A 430 17.91 0.72 -28.28
CA LYS A 430 18.65 1.27 -27.13
C LYS A 430 17.90 2.48 -26.57
N TYR A 431 17.59 2.44 -25.28
CA TYR A 431 17.01 3.53 -24.50
C TYR A 431 17.96 3.98 -23.41
N LYS A 432 17.88 5.25 -23.00
CA LYS A 432 18.59 5.81 -21.85
C LYS A 432 17.70 6.83 -21.14
N GLY A 433 18.00 7.10 -19.87
CA GLY A 433 17.31 8.13 -19.09
C GLY A 433 17.39 9.51 -19.76
N ARG A 434 16.37 10.34 -19.54
CA ARG A 434 16.34 11.75 -19.98
C ARG A 434 16.94 12.60 -18.87
N ALA A 435 18.00 13.34 -19.17
CA ALA A 435 18.58 14.34 -18.28
C ALA A 435 17.76 15.63 -18.28
#